data_AF-A0A9X0QAD5-F1
#
_entry.id   AF-A0A9X0QAD5-F1
#
_cell.length_a   1.000
_cell.length_b   1.000
_cell.length_c   1.000
_cell.angle_alpha   90.00
_cell.angle_beta   90.00
_cell.angle_gamma   90.00
#
_symmetry.space_group_name_H-M   'P 1'
#
loop_
_entity.id
_entity.type
_entity.pdbx_description
1 polymer ?
#
loop_
_entity_poly.entity_id
_entity_poly.type
_entity_poly.pdbx_seq_one_letter_code
_entity_poly.pdbx_strand_id
1 'polypeptide(L)'
;MTISKVSVHELIAWDLDDYPYRDAAAGVESVKLSERTKRARARLAERDLYVGTTALLERETKDIQDLLKGAAQREDLRQEYENLDWVLAVIDLRRLLAFQRRLIFSSESEVLVAPEPHDWPQLISMAIGSQRSTEHVLIHDRSKEDQLDIRLHSSNPDLRLRFHPKTSRGELLPLSLYGGSPFFEVAEFRGRWFLRDGYHRAYHLLQAGVDRVPAVVIYARSIEELGATAPWFFNDEHLFSDHPPQVTDFLDNNMILRYERTALHKVIRIHIEESLEPFDATEGK
;
A
#
# COMPACT_ATOMS: atom_id res chain seq x y z
N MET A 1 -5.70 24.56 17.71
CA MET A 1 -5.31 23.81 16.50
C MET A 1 -6.52 23.02 16.03
N THR A 2 -6.95 23.20 14.79
CA THR A 2 -8.04 22.42 14.19
C THR A 2 -7.56 20.99 13.96
N ILE A 3 -8.36 20.00 14.36
CA ILE A 3 -8.04 18.58 14.16
C ILE A 3 -8.31 18.25 12.69
N SER A 4 -7.27 17.86 11.94
CA SER A 4 -7.43 17.44 10.54
C SER A 4 -8.24 16.15 10.45
N LYS A 5 -9.10 16.07 9.44
CA LYS A 5 -10.01 14.94 9.17
C LYS A 5 -9.64 14.29 7.84
N VAL A 6 -9.86 12.98 7.76
CA VAL A 6 -9.68 12.19 6.54
C VAL A 6 -10.96 11.40 6.25
N SER A 7 -11.31 11.29 4.97
CA SER A 7 -12.39 10.44 4.50
C SER A 7 -11.89 9.00 4.33
N VAL A 8 -12.67 8.02 4.74
CA VAL A 8 -12.35 6.59 4.60
C VAL A 8 -13.40 5.93 3.72
N HIS A 9 -12.96 5.20 2.70
CA HIS A 9 -13.79 4.31 1.90
C HIS A 9 -13.42 2.87 2.26
N GLU A 10 -14.32 2.16 2.94
CA GLU A 10 -14.12 0.78 3.38
C GLU A 10 -15.00 -0.17 2.57
N LEU A 11 -14.43 -1.25 2.04
CA LEU A 11 -15.21 -2.34 1.44
C LEU A 11 -15.90 -3.16 2.52
N ILE A 12 -17.21 -3.36 2.39
CA ILE A 12 -18.05 -3.94 3.45
C ILE A 12 -18.77 -5.24 3.04
N ALA A 13 -18.55 -5.75 1.83
CA ALA A 13 -19.16 -7.02 1.41
C ALA A 13 -18.45 -8.26 1.97
N TRP A 14 -17.19 -8.11 2.40
CA TRP A 14 -16.37 -9.15 3.02
C TRP A 14 -16.17 -8.77 4.49
N ASP A 15 -16.50 -9.67 5.42
CA ASP A 15 -16.67 -9.42 6.86
C ASP A 15 -15.84 -8.28 7.44
N LEU A 16 -16.48 -7.38 8.19
CA LEU A 16 -15.82 -6.26 8.84
C LEU A 16 -14.82 -6.76 9.90
N ASP A 17 -13.65 -6.13 9.97
CA ASP A 17 -12.70 -6.32 11.06
C ASP A 17 -13.07 -5.44 12.29
N ASP A 18 -12.29 -5.55 13.36
CA ASP A 18 -12.44 -4.79 14.61
C ASP A 18 -11.84 -3.37 14.55
N TYR A 19 -11.99 -2.66 13.42
CA TYR A 19 -11.40 -1.33 13.25
C TYR A 19 -12.01 -0.27 14.19
N PRO A 20 -11.25 0.24 15.18
CA PRO A 20 -11.81 1.01 16.30
C PRO A 20 -12.31 2.40 15.89
N TYR A 21 -11.83 2.92 14.75
CA TYR A 21 -12.20 4.25 14.27
C TYR A 21 -13.49 4.26 13.44
N ARG A 22 -14.13 3.10 13.20
CA ARG A 22 -15.38 3.02 12.44
C ARG A 22 -16.53 3.66 13.23
N ASP A 23 -16.73 3.22 14.48
CA ASP A 23 -17.88 3.62 15.30
C ASP A 23 -17.80 5.07 15.76
N ALA A 24 -16.60 5.53 16.13
CA ALA A 24 -16.36 6.90 16.56
C ALA A 24 -16.56 7.93 15.42
N ALA A 25 -16.41 7.49 14.17
CA ALA A 25 -16.48 8.32 12.98
C ALA A 25 -17.86 8.33 12.32
N ALA A 26 -18.50 7.17 12.28
CA ALA A 26 -19.64 6.98 11.40
C ALA A 26 -20.90 7.67 11.95
N GLY A 27 -21.07 7.76 13.27
CA GLY A 27 -22.39 8.12 13.85
C GLY A 27 -23.52 7.21 13.32
N VAL A 28 -23.15 6.10 12.67
CA VAL A 28 -24.04 5.16 12.01
C VAL A 28 -24.51 4.23 13.10
N GLU A 29 -25.80 4.31 13.41
CA GLU A 29 -26.46 3.33 14.27
C GLU A 29 -26.13 1.92 13.77
N SER A 30 -25.74 1.02 14.67
CA SER A 30 -25.31 -0.36 14.34
C SER A 30 -26.29 -1.10 13.42
N VAL A 31 -27.59 -0.81 13.55
CA VAL A 31 -28.66 -1.33 12.70
C VAL A 31 -28.46 -0.93 11.23
N LYS A 32 -28.16 0.35 10.96
CA LYS A 32 -27.93 0.86 9.59
C LYS A 32 -26.66 0.27 8.98
N LEU A 33 -25.62 0.04 9.78
CA LEU A 33 -24.40 -0.62 9.31
C LEU A 33 -24.68 -2.06 8.90
N SER A 34 -25.38 -2.82 9.75
CA SER A 34 -25.76 -4.21 9.47
C SER A 34 -26.59 -4.34 8.18
N GLU A 35 -27.58 -3.44 7.98
CA GLU A 35 -28.36 -3.40 6.75
C GLU A 35 -27.51 -3.09 5.51
N ARG A 36 -26.56 -2.15 5.61
CA ARG A 36 -25.64 -1.84 4.50
C ARG A 36 -24.75 -3.03 4.16
N THR A 37 -24.16 -3.69 5.16
CA THR A 37 -23.35 -4.89 4.97
C THR A 37 -24.18 -6.02 4.33
N LYS A 38 -25.43 -6.22 4.77
CA LYS A 38 -26.33 -7.21 4.17
C LYS A 38 -26.61 -6.91 2.69
N ARG A 39 -26.86 -5.65 2.33
CA ARG A 39 -27.05 -5.23 0.93
C ARG A 39 -25.78 -5.44 0.09
N ALA A 40 -24.62 -5.09 0.63
CA ALA A 40 -23.33 -5.27 -0.04
C ALA A 40 -23.04 -6.77 -0.31
N ARG A 41 -23.30 -7.64 0.67
CA ARG A 41 -23.19 -9.11 0.52
C ARG A 41 -24.17 -9.66 -0.51
N ALA A 42 -25.43 -9.19 -0.52
CA ALA A 42 -26.40 -9.61 -1.53
C ALA A 42 -25.93 -9.23 -2.93
N ARG A 43 -25.43 -8.00 -3.10
CA ARG A 43 -24.83 -7.54 -4.36
C ARG A 43 -23.60 -8.35 -4.78
N LEU A 44 -22.75 -8.73 -3.83
CA LEU A 44 -21.61 -9.61 -4.10
C LEU A 44 -22.06 -10.99 -4.61
N ALA A 45 -23.13 -11.55 -4.03
CA ALA A 45 -23.68 -12.85 -4.42
C ALA A 45 -24.35 -12.85 -5.81
N GLU A 46 -24.73 -11.68 -6.32
CA GLU A 46 -25.23 -11.51 -7.69
C GLU A 46 -24.11 -11.48 -8.75
N ARG A 47 -22.85 -11.34 -8.32
CA ARG A 47 -21.70 -11.25 -9.23
C ARG A 47 -21.34 -12.64 -9.77
N ASP A 48 -20.87 -12.68 -11.01
CA ASP A 48 -20.26 -13.89 -11.55
C ASP A 48 -19.07 -14.36 -10.70
N LEU A 49 -18.82 -15.67 -10.73
CA LEU A 49 -17.65 -16.26 -10.11
C LEU A 49 -16.37 -15.70 -10.73
N TYR A 50 -15.33 -15.53 -9.92
CA TYR A 50 -14.06 -15.06 -10.40
C TYR A 50 -13.43 -16.05 -11.39
N VAL A 51 -13.18 -15.56 -12.60
CA VAL A 51 -12.43 -16.27 -13.63
C VAL A 51 -11.02 -15.71 -13.63
N GLY A 52 -10.02 -16.55 -13.39
CA GLY A 52 -8.60 -16.16 -13.42
C GLY A 52 -8.17 -15.71 -14.81
N THR A 53 -8.30 -14.41 -15.09
CA THR A 53 -7.81 -13.78 -16.32
C THR A 53 -6.54 -13.00 -16.02
N THR A 54 -5.58 -13.06 -16.94
CA THR A 54 -4.37 -12.23 -16.85
C THR A 54 -4.72 -10.74 -16.77
N ALA A 55 -4.09 -10.01 -15.86
CA ALA A 55 -4.20 -8.55 -15.83
C ALA A 55 -3.29 -7.88 -16.87
N LEU A 56 -2.35 -8.61 -17.48
CA LEU A 56 -1.45 -8.06 -18.48
C LEU A 56 -2.19 -7.74 -19.79
N LEU A 57 -1.78 -6.66 -20.43
CA LEU A 57 -2.19 -6.35 -21.79
C LEU A 57 -1.59 -7.37 -22.77
N GLU A 58 -2.43 -8.01 -23.61
CA GLU A 58 -1.98 -9.08 -24.52
C GLU A 58 -0.90 -8.63 -25.52
N ARG A 59 -0.94 -7.35 -25.95
CA ARG A 59 0.03 -6.78 -26.88
C ARG A 59 0.29 -5.32 -26.57
N GLU A 60 1.51 -5.03 -26.13
CA GLU A 60 2.05 -3.68 -26.05
C GLU A 60 2.54 -3.24 -27.44
N THR A 61 2.37 -1.95 -27.76
CA THR A 61 3.01 -1.38 -28.95
C THR A 61 4.51 -1.24 -28.70
N LYS A 62 5.30 -1.16 -29.79
CA LYS A 62 6.74 -0.95 -29.71
C LYS A 62 7.10 0.30 -28.89
N ASP A 63 6.35 1.38 -29.06
CA ASP A 63 6.58 2.64 -28.35
C ASP A 63 6.40 2.48 -26.83
N ILE A 64 5.38 1.74 -26.39
CA ILE A 64 5.18 1.41 -24.97
C ILE A 64 6.36 0.59 -24.46
N GLN A 65 6.77 -0.45 -25.19
CA GLN A 65 7.89 -1.31 -24.79
C GLN A 65 9.20 -0.53 -24.64
N ASP A 66 9.47 0.42 -25.54
CA ASP A 66 10.68 1.22 -25.48
C ASP A 66 10.67 2.17 -24.27
N LEU A 67 9.51 2.76 -23.93
CA LEU A 67 9.36 3.55 -22.71
C LEU A 67 9.52 2.71 -21.43
N LEU A 68 8.91 1.52 -21.38
CA LEU A 68 9.05 0.60 -20.24
C LEU A 68 10.51 0.15 -20.07
N LYS A 69 11.21 -0.19 -21.16
CA LYS A 69 12.64 -0.54 -21.11
C LYS A 69 13.49 0.60 -20.54
N GLY A 70 13.21 1.84 -20.94
CA GLY A 70 13.88 3.02 -20.40
C GLY A 70 13.64 3.18 -18.89
N ALA A 71 12.38 3.05 -18.46
CA ALA A 71 12.02 3.12 -17.04
C ALA A 71 12.65 2.00 -16.21
N ALA A 72 12.78 0.79 -16.76
CA ALA A 72 13.39 -0.36 -16.10
C ALA A 72 14.90 -0.19 -15.81
N GLN A 73 15.57 0.79 -16.44
CA GLN A 73 16.98 1.10 -16.16
C GLN A 73 17.19 1.96 -14.91
N ARG A 74 16.11 2.43 -14.27
CA ARG A 74 16.21 3.22 -13.04
C ARG A 74 16.83 2.41 -11.91
N GLU A 75 17.87 2.98 -11.29
CA GLU A 75 18.62 2.30 -10.24
C GLU A 75 17.79 2.07 -8.97
N ASP A 76 16.99 3.07 -8.57
CA ASP A 76 16.11 2.97 -7.39
C ASP A 76 15.07 1.86 -7.55
N LEU A 77 14.52 1.70 -8.76
CA LEU A 77 13.62 0.61 -9.11
C LEU A 77 14.33 -0.76 -8.99
N ARG A 78 15.51 -0.90 -9.60
CA ARG A 78 16.26 -2.17 -9.60
C ARG A 78 16.68 -2.60 -8.20
N GLN A 79 17.10 -1.65 -7.36
CA GLN A 79 17.47 -1.92 -5.97
C GLN A 79 16.27 -2.35 -5.12
N GLU A 80 15.11 -1.70 -5.29
CA GLU A 80 13.91 -2.04 -4.51
C GLU A 80 13.43 -3.47 -4.76
N TYR A 81 13.64 -4.00 -5.97
CA TYR A 81 13.14 -5.33 -6.38
C TYR A 81 14.23 -6.36 -6.70
N GLU A 82 15.48 -6.14 -6.28
CA GLU A 82 16.65 -6.99 -6.63
C GLU A 82 16.44 -8.49 -6.35
N ASN A 83 15.68 -8.83 -5.31
CA ASN A 83 15.47 -10.21 -4.84
C ASN A 83 14.11 -10.81 -5.25
N LEU A 84 13.39 -10.12 -6.14
CA LEU A 84 12.07 -10.52 -6.61
C LEU A 84 12.13 -10.81 -8.12
N ASP A 85 11.22 -11.67 -8.57
CA ASP A 85 10.97 -11.83 -10.01
C ASP A 85 10.00 -10.73 -10.44
N TRP A 86 10.47 -9.78 -11.25
CA TRP A 86 9.68 -8.62 -11.64
C TRP A 86 9.95 -8.15 -13.07
N VAL A 87 8.94 -7.52 -13.66
CA VAL A 87 9.01 -6.84 -14.97
C VAL A 87 8.21 -5.53 -14.92
N LEU A 88 8.48 -4.62 -15.85
CA LEU A 88 7.52 -3.54 -16.15
C LEU A 88 6.59 -4.00 -17.27
N ALA A 89 5.28 -3.82 -17.07
CA ALA A 89 4.26 -4.14 -18.07
C ALA A 89 3.05 -3.21 -17.94
N VAL A 90 2.20 -3.19 -18.96
CA VAL A 90 0.88 -2.54 -18.89
C VAL A 90 -0.15 -3.52 -18.34
N ILE A 91 -0.88 -3.07 -17.31
CA ILE A 91 -1.94 -3.85 -16.66
C ILE A 91 -3.32 -3.23 -16.88
N ASP A 92 -4.36 -4.06 -16.85
CA ASP A 92 -5.77 -3.67 -16.82
C ASP A 92 -6.27 -3.64 -15.37
N LEU A 93 -6.51 -2.43 -14.85
CA LEU A 93 -6.96 -2.17 -13.48
C LEU A 93 -8.27 -2.87 -13.13
N ARG A 94 -9.12 -3.17 -14.12
CA ARG A 94 -10.41 -3.83 -13.91
C ARG A 94 -10.28 -5.31 -13.58
N ARG A 95 -9.10 -5.89 -13.81
CA ARG A 95 -8.79 -7.30 -13.56
C ARG A 95 -8.06 -7.52 -12.24
N LEU A 96 -7.74 -6.44 -11.52
CA LEU A 96 -6.98 -6.51 -10.29
C LEU A 96 -7.87 -6.79 -9.08
N LEU A 97 -7.38 -7.69 -8.23
CA LEU A 97 -7.90 -7.97 -6.90
C LEU A 97 -7.34 -6.97 -5.89
N ALA A 98 -8.14 -6.69 -4.87
CA ALA A 98 -7.79 -5.86 -3.73
C ALA A 98 -7.56 -6.73 -2.50
N PHE A 99 -6.41 -6.58 -1.84
CA PHE A 99 -6.23 -7.07 -0.47
C PHE A 99 -6.32 -5.96 0.56
N GLN A 100 -6.20 -4.69 0.15
CA GLN A 100 -6.46 -3.55 1.01
C GLN A 100 -7.96 -3.33 1.19
N ARG A 101 -8.41 -3.27 2.45
CA ARG A 101 -9.84 -3.11 2.80
C ARG A 101 -10.33 -1.66 2.73
N ARG A 102 -9.42 -0.68 2.90
CA ARG A 102 -9.77 0.74 3.09
C ARG A 102 -8.91 1.67 2.25
N LEU A 103 -9.53 2.69 1.64
CA LEU A 103 -8.83 3.85 1.11
C LEU A 103 -9.04 5.05 2.04
N ILE A 104 -7.98 5.82 2.29
CA ILE A 104 -8.03 6.98 3.19
C ILE A 104 -7.63 8.23 2.38
N PHE A 105 -8.53 9.18 2.26
CA PHE A 105 -8.34 10.42 1.51
C PHE A 105 -8.19 11.59 2.46
N SER A 106 -7.10 12.36 2.32
CA SER A 106 -6.94 13.65 3.02
C SER A 106 -7.67 14.74 2.25
N SER A 107 -8.25 15.72 2.96
CA SER A 107 -8.77 16.95 2.35
C SER A 107 -7.68 17.79 1.67
N GLU A 108 -6.43 17.61 2.09
CA GLU A 108 -5.25 18.30 1.56
C GLU A 108 -4.56 17.53 0.43
N SER A 109 -5.00 16.30 0.13
CA SER A 109 -4.44 15.57 -1.01
C SER A 109 -4.75 16.33 -2.29
N GLU A 110 -3.70 16.74 -3.01
CA GLU A 110 -3.84 17.31 -4.34
C GLU A 110 -4.71 16.37 -5.19
N VAL A 111 -5.72 16.94 -5.84
CA VAL A 111 -6.54 16.19 -6.80
C VAL A 111 -5.58 15.71 -7.88
N LEU A 112 -5.30 14.41 -7.88
CA LEU A 112 -4.50 13.79 -8.93
C LEU A 112 -5.23 14.00 -10.25
N VAL A 113 -4.66 14.85 -11.11
CA VAL A 113 -5.11 15.00 -12.49
C VAL A 113 -4.71 13.71 -13.21
N ALA A 114 -5.68 12.85 -13.45
CA ALA A 114 -5.45 11.63 -14.20
C ALA A 114 -4.97 11.99 -15.62
N PRO A 115 -3.88 11.38 -16.11
CA PRO A 115 -3.50 11.51 -17.52
C PRO A 115 -4.61 11.02 -18.44
N GLU A 116 -4.66 11.53 -19.67
CA GLU A 116 -5.59 11.03 -20.69
C GLU A 116 -5.34 9.54 -20.99
N PRO A 117 -6.38 8.76 -21.34
CA PRO A 117 -6.18 7.42 -21.85
C PRO A 117 -5.18 7.42 -23.01
N HIS A 118 -4.18 6.53 -22.95
CA HIS A 118 -3.10 6.39 -23.95
C HIS A 118 -2.01 7.47 -23.94
N ASP A 119 -2.00 8.42 -23.00
CA ASP A 119 -0.81 9.27 -22.77
C ASP A 119 0.26 8.47 -22.01
N TRP A 120 0.91 7.54 -22.71
CA TRP A 120 1.87 6.61 -22.13
C TRP A 120 3.06 7.27 -21.42
N PRO A 121 3.67 8.36 -21.94
CA PRO A 121 4.70 9.08 -21.20
C PRO A 121 4.23 9.57 -19.83
N GLN A 122 3.03 10.18 -19.74
CA GLN A 122 2.50 10.64 -18.46
C GLN A 122 2.08 9.47 -17.55
N LEU A 123 1.47 8.43 -18.10
CA LEU A 123 1.09 7.23 -17.34
C LEU A 123 2.32 6.52 -16.76
N ILE A 124 3.43 6.42 -17.50
CA ILE A 124 4.70 5.85 -17.00
C ILE A 124 5.31 6.74 -15.93
N SER A 125 5.33 8.06 -16.15
CA SER A 125 5.83 9.01 -15.15
C SER A 125 5.07 8.88 -13.82
N MET A 126 3.74 8.78 -13.89
CA MET A 126 2.87 8.59 -12.72
C MET A 126 3.01 7.19 -12.09
N ALA A 127 3.17 6.15 -12.89
CA ALA A 127 3.30 4.77 -12.41
C ALA A 127 4.62 4.55 -11.68
N ILE A 128 5.73 5.04 -12.23
CA ILE A 128 7.06 4.81 -11.65
C ILE A 128 7.39 5.89 -10.60
N GLY A 129 6.79 7.08 -10.71
CA GLY A 129 6.87 8.15 -9.71
C GLY A 129 8.28 8.70 -9.48
N SER A 130 8.38 9.80 -8.74
CA SER A 130 9.65 10.25 -8.16
C SER A 130 9.88 9.58 -6.80
N GLN A 131 11.12 9.55 -6.34
CA GLN A 131 11.46 9.04 -5.01
C GLN A 131 10.61 9.73 -3.93
N ARG A 132 10.01 8.93 -3.03
CA ARG A 132 9.19 9.46 -1.93
C ARG A 132 10.05 10.23 -0.93
N SER A 133 9.50 11.32 -0.40
CA SER A 133 10.16 12.13 0.62
C SER A 133 10.41 11.31 1.90
N THR A 134 11.64 11.40 2.41
CA THR A 134 12.04 10.93 3.74
C THR A 134 12.11 12.09 4.75
N GLU A 135 11.51 13.24 4.44
CA GLU A 135 11.48 14.39 5.33
C GLU A 135 10.78 14.05 6.65
N HIS A 136 11.42 14.47 7.74
CA HIS A 136 10.95 14.22 9.09
C HIS A 136 11.53 15.29 10.02
N VAL A 137 10.83 15.49 11.14
CA VAL A 137 11.33 16.29 12.27
C VAL A 137 11.91 15.32 13.29
N LEU A 138 13.22 15.46 13.54
CA LEU A 138 13.93 14.75 14.58
C LEU A 138 13.77 15.49 15.91
N ILE A 139 13.15 14.83 16.88
CA ILE A 139 13.04 15.33 18.26
C ILE A 139 13.87 14.40 19.13
N HIS A 140 14.78 14.97 19.90
CA HIS A 140 15.60 14.24 20.85
C HIS A 140 15.35 14.82 22.25
N ASP A 141 15.18 13.93 23.22
CA ASP A 141 15.08 14.29 24.63
C ASP A 141 16.14 13.51 25.39
N ARG A 142 16.90 14.22 26.24
CA ARG A 142 17.83 13.57 27.17
C ARG A 142 17.12 13.51 28.51
N SER A 143 16.64 12.32 28.85
CA SER A 143 16.04 12.10 30.16
C SER A 143 17.12 12.20 31.25
N LYS A 144 16.70 12.27 32.52
CA LYS A 144 17.61 12.40 33.68
C LYS A 144 18.45 11.15 33.97
N GLU A 145 18.30 10.06 33.21
CA GLU A 145 18.87 8.73 33.48
C GLU A 145 19.76 8.20 32.34
N ASP A 146 20.54 9.07 31.67
CA ASP A 146 21.43 8.72 30.54
C ASP A 146 20.76 8.03 29.33
N GLN A 147 19.43 7.95 29.29
CA GLN A 147 18.68 7.42 28.17
C GLN A 147 18.52 8.47 27.06
N LEU A 148 18.79 8.05 25.82
CA LEU A 148 18.57 8.85 24.62
C LEU A 148 17.25 8.43 23.96
N ASP A 149 16.24 9.29 24.08
CA ASP A 149 14.95 9.11 23.41
C ASP A 149 14.94 9.89 22.09
N ILE A 150 14.85 9.17 20.97
CA ILE A 150 14.73 9.76 19.63
C ILE A 150 13.33 9.51 19.07
N ARG A 151 12.69 10.58 18.62
CA ARG A 151 11.37 10.54 17.97
C ARG A 151 11.46 11.15 16.59
N LEU A 152 10.97 10.41 15.59
CA LEU A 152 10.86 10.86 14.22
C LEU A 152 9.39 11.16 13.93
N HIS A 153 9.08 12.42 13.64
CA HIS A 153 7.75 12.87 13.24
C HIS A 153 7.74 13.11 11.74
N SER A 154 6.86 12.43 11.01
CA SER A 154 6.70 12.64 9.56
C SER A 154 5.24 12.69 9.18
N SER A 155 4.94 13.53 8.19
CA SER A 155 3.65 13.53 7.49
C SER A 155 3.56 12.37 6.49
N ASN A 156 4.67 11.71 6.16
CA ASN A 156 4.69 10.53 5.30
C ASN A 156 4.27 9.27 6.11
N PRO A 157 3.09 8.70 5.88
CA PRO A 157 2.63 7.49 6.58
C PRO A 157 3.46 6.25 6.22
N ASP A 158 4.14 6.27 5.08
CA ASP A 158 4.96 5.16 4.58
C ASP A 158 6.40 5.23 5.06
N LEU A 159 6.80 6.29 5.80
CA LEU A 159 8.13 6.38 6.38
C LEU A 159 8.41 5.17 7.28
N ARG A 160 9.44 4.39 6.97
CA ARG A 160 9.89 3.22 7.73
C ARG A 160 11.36 3.36 8.05
N LEU A 161 11.76 2.75 9.15
CA LEU A 161 13.16 2.51 9.49
C LEU A 161 13.52 1.11 8.98
N ARG A 162 14.51 1.00 8.09
CA ARG A 162 15.03 -0.27 7.59
C ARG A 162 16.35 -0.57 8.30
N PHE A 163 16.49 -1.80 8.80
CA PHE A 163 17.72 -2.28 9.41
C PHE A 163 18.55 -3.04 8.37
N HIS A 164 19.82 -2.65 8.23
CA HIS A 164 20.79 -3.24 7.31
C HIS A 164 21.92 -3.88 8.13
N PRO A 165 21.85 -5.18 8.43
CA PRO A 165 22.84 -5.85 9.27
C PRO A 165 24.25 -5.84 8.68
N LYS A 166 24.36 -5.66 7.36
CA LYS A 166 25.62 -5.52 6.64
C LYS A 166 25.83 -4.04 6.32
N THR A 167 26.40 -3.29 7.25
CA THR A 167 26.84 -1.93 6.95
C THR A 167 28.04 -2.00 6.01
N SER A 168 28.01 -1.19 4.95
CA SER A 168 29.21 -0.96 4.14
C SER A 168 30.25 -0.27 5.01
N ARG A 169 31.56 -0.52 4.78
CA ARG A 169 32.65 0.19 5.49
C ARG A 169 32.44 1.70 5.37
N GLY A 170 32.03 2.37 6.45
CA GLY A 170 31.83 3.82 6.50
C GLY A 170 30.46 4.27 7.01
N GLU A 171 29.46 3.40 7.09
CA GLU A 171 28.16 3.74 7.70
C GLU A 171 28.22 3.60 9.23
N LEU A 172 27.80 4.66 9.94
CA LEU A 172 27.88 4.74 11.40
C LEU A 172 26.78 3.95 12.11
N LEU A 173 25.64 3.70 11.44
CA LEU A 173 24.50 2.99 12.01
C LEU A 173 23.88 2.05 10.96
N PRO A 174 23.46 0.84 11.35
CA PRO A 174 22.80 -0.13 10.46
C PRO A 174 21.34 0.24 10.17
N LEU A 175 21.01 1.53 10.11
CA LEU A 175 19.64 2.02 10.00
C LEU A 175 19.53 3.05 8.87
N SER A 176 18.53 2.88 8.01
CA SER A 176 18.17 3.87 6.99
C SER A 176 16.69 4.23 7.06
N LEU A 177 16.35 5.46 6.66
CA LEU A 177 14.96 5.86 6.46
C LEU A 177 14.53 5.51 5.05
N TYR A 178 13.30 5.00 4.94
CA TYR A 178 12.69 4.60 3.68
C TYR A 178 11.31 5.24 3.58
N GLY A 179 11.08 6.02 2.53
CA GLY A 179 9.86 6.82 2.35
C GLY A 179 8.67 6.07 1.77
N GLY A 180 8.76 4.74 1.55
CA GLY A 180 7.76 4.00 0.79
C GLY A 180 8.13 3.87 -0.68
N SER A 181 7.52 2.89 -1.35
CA SER A 181 7.68 2.66 -2.77
C SER A 181 6.89 3.75 -3.52
N PRO A 182 7.49 4.45 -4.49
CA PRO A 182 6.73 5.34 -5.37
C PRO A 182 6.04 4.57 -6.50
N PHE A 183 6.36 3.29 -6.67
CA PHE A 183 6.00 2.52 -7.84
C PHE A 183 4.55 2.04 -7.76
N PHE A 184 3.88 1.93 -8.90
CA PHE A 184 2.58 1.31 -9.02
C PHE A 184 2.83 -0.20 -9.14
N GLU A 185 2.42 -0.95 -8.14
CA GLU A 185 2.84 -2.35 -7.99
C GLU A 185 1.66 -3.29 -8.15
N VAL A 186 1.84 -4.32 -8.97
CA VAL A 186 0.92 -5.43 -9.13
C VAL A 186 1.68 -6.72 -8.88
N ALA A 187 1.06 -7.68 -8.21
CA ALA A 187 1.63 -9.01 -8.09
C ALA A 187 0.71 -10.07 -8.69
N GLU A 188 1.32 -11.02 -9.37
CA GLU A 188 0.71 -12.30 -9.68
C GLU A 188 1.07 -13.30 -8.58
N PHE A 189 0.07 -13.99 -8.04
CA PHE A 189 0.26 -15.08 -7.08
C PHE A 189 -0.84 -16.12 -7.26
N ARG A 190 -0.44 -17.37 -7.56
CA ARG A 190 -1.35 -18.52 -7.74
C ARG A 190 -2.43 -18.30 -8.80
N GLY A 191 -2.06 -17.70 -9.93
CA GLY A 191 -2.93 -17.37 -11.06
C GLY A 191 -3.83 -16.16 -10.84
N ARG A 192 -3.66 -15.42 -9.73
CA ARG A 192 -4.47 -14.25 -9.38
C ARG A 192 -3.62 -12.99 -9.36
N TRP A 193 -4.21 -11.87 -9.77
CA TRP A 193 -3.53 -10.59 -9.94
C TRP A 193 -4.01 -9.59 -8.90
N PHE A 194 -3.11 -9.10 -8.06
CA PHE A 194 -3.42 -8.23 -6.93
C PHE A 194 -2.75 -6.87 -7.07
N LEU A 195 -3.47 -5.80 -6.73
CA LEU A 195 -2.86 -4.48 -6.57
C LEU A 195 -2.08 -4.44 -5.25
N ARG A 196 -0.76 -4.27 -5.32
CA ARG A 196 0.12 -4.20 -4.15
C ARG A 196 0.26 -2.79 -3.61
N ASP A 197 0.51 -1.85 -4.51
CA ASP A 197 0.65 -0.43 -4.21
C ASP A 197 0.04 0.39 -5.36
N GLY A 198 -0.54 1.53 -5.03
CA GLY A 198 -1.18 2.43 -5.98
C GLY A 198 -2.69 2.46 -5.89
N TYR A 199 -3.31 1.98 -4.80
CA TYR A 199 -4.78 1.98 -4.65
C TYR A 199 -5.44 3.35 -4.88
N HIS A 200 -4.89 4.43 -4.31
CA HIS A 200 -5.43 5.78 -4.55
C HIS A 200 -5.28 6.20 -6.01
N ARG A 201 -4.12 5.91 -6.63
CA ARG A 201 -3.90 6.16 -8.07
C ARG A 201 -4.88 5.36 -8.91
N ALA A 202 -5.05 4.07 -8.64
CA ALA A 202 -5.99 3.19 -9.33
C ALA A 202 -7.43 3.69 -9.22
N TYR A 203 -7.84 4.11 -8.01
CA TYR A 203 -9.16 4.68 -7.77
C TYR A 203 -9.39 5.93 -8.64
N HIS A 204 -8.47 6.89 -8.63
CA HIS A 204 -8.61 8.11 -9.44
C HIS A 204 -8.54 7.85 -10.95
N LEU A 205 -7.68 6.94 -11.41
CA LEU A 205 -7.58 6.55 -12.82
C LEU A 205 -8.87 5.90 -13.31
N LEU A 206 -9.39 4.93 -12.56
CA LEU A 206 -10.65 4.26 -12.91
C LEU A 206 -11.83 5.24 -12.88
N GLN A 207 -11.87 6.18 -11.94
CA GLN A 207 -12.87 7.26 -11.94
C GLN A 207 -12.79 8.15 -13.19
N ALA A 208 -11.59 8.37 -13.72
CA ALA A 208 -11.34 9.13 -14.94
C ALA A 208 -11.51 8.30 -16.23
N GLY A 209 -11.90 7.02 -16.14
CA GLY A 209 -12.04 6.13 -17.29
C GLY A 209 -10.72 5.59 -17.84
N VAL A 210 -9.60 5.77 -17.13
CA VAL A 210 -8.30 5.17 -17.46
C VAL A 210 -8.21 3.81 -16.78
N ASP A 211 -8.26 2.75 -17.58
CA ASP A 211 -8.22 1.37 -17.09
C ASP A 211 -6.89 0.66 -17.34
N ARG A 212 -6.01 1.22 -18.17
CA ARG A 212 -4.70 0.65 -18.49
C ARG A 212 -3.59 1.54 -17.97
N VAL A 213 -2.70 0.97 -17.18
CA VAL A 213 -1.58 1.71 -16.60
C VAL A 213 -0.32 0.85 -16.59
N PRO A 214 0.88 1.43 -16.76
CA PRO A 214 2.13 0.75 -16.46
C PRO A 214 2.21 0.36 -14.99
N ALA A 215 2.82 -0.76 -14.69
CA ALA A 215 3.07 -1.21 -13.33
C ALA A 215 4.38 -2.00 -13.24
N VAL A 216 4.96 -2.04 -12.05
CA VAL A 216 5.90 -3.07 -11.65
C VAL A 216 5.08 -4.33 -11.39
N VAL A 217 5.25 -5.34 -12.22
CA VAL A 217 4.62 -6.64 -12.07
C VAL A 217 5.59 -7.57 -11.37
N ILE A 218 5.15 -8.14 -10.26
CA ILE A 218 5.93 -9.02 -9.40
C ILE A 218 5.32 -10.43 -9.45
N TYR A 219 6.11 -11.44 -9.74
CA TYR A 219 5.68 -12.84 -9.68
C TYR A 219 5.97 -13.38 -8.29
N ALA A 220 5.04 -13.18 -7.38
CA ALA A 220 5.21 -13.52 -5.97
C ALA A 220 5.20 -15.04 -5.78
N ARG A 221 6.06 -15.52 -4.89
CA ARG A 221 6.19 -16.94 -4.54
C ARG A 221 5.55 -17.27 -3.19
N SER A 222 5.28 -16.25 -2.38
CA SER A 222 4.69 -16.38 -1.06
C SER A 222 3.75 -15.21 -0.72
N ILE A 223 2.98 -15.35 0.37
CA ILE A 223 2.07 -14.28 0.84
C ILE A 223 2.85 -13.05 1.34
N GLU A 224 4.07 -13.27 1.85
CA GLU A 224 4.98 -12.20 2.26
C GLU A 224 5.45 -11.39 1.05
N GLU A 225 5.82 -12.04 -0.05
CA GLU A 225 6.15 -11.37 -1.31
C GLU A 225 4.93 -10.72 -1.96
N LEU A 226 3.71 -11.24 -1.73
CA LEU A 226 2.48 -10.57 -2.13
C LEU A 226 2.26 -9.27 -1.35
N GLY A 227 2.80 -9.16 -0.14
CA GLY A 227 2.65 -7.98 0.72
C GLY A 227 1.32 -7.94 1.50
N ALA A 228 0.50 -8.99 1.41
CA ALA A 228 -0.81 -9.08 2.08
C ALA A 228 -0.70 -9.58 3.54
N THR A 229 0.27 -9.08 4.31
CA THR A 229 0.61 -9.61 5.66
C THR A 229 0.06 -8.79 6.82
N ALA A 230 -0.50 -7.61 6.57
CA ALA A 230 -1.01 -6.75 7.63
C ALA A 230 -2.40 -7.19 8.12
N PRO A 231 -2.70 -7.06 9.43
CA PRO A 231 -3.95 -7.55 10.02
C PRO A 231 -5.21 -6.82 9.52
N TRP A 232 -5.06 -5.65 8.90
CA TRP A 232 -6.16 -4.88 8.31
C TRP A 232 -6.41 -5.18 6.83
N PHE A 233 -5.67 -6.13 6.25
CA PHE A 233 -5.94 -6.67 4.92
C PHE A 233 -6.99 -7.78 4.97
N PHE A 234 -7.53 -8.12 3.80
CA PHE A 234 -8.38 -9.31 3.68
C PHE A 234 -7.54 -10.56 3.93
N ASN A 235 -8.12 -11.53 4.64
CA ASN A 235 -7.49 -12.83 4.88
C ASN A 235 -7.52 -13.71 3.62
N ASP A 236 -6.75 -14.80 3.64
CA ASP A 236 -6.64 -15.76 2.54
C ASP A 236 -8.00 -16.30 2.07
N GLU A 237 -8.92 -16.56 3.01
CA GLU A 237 -10.26 -17.05 2.69
C GLU A 237 -10.99 -16.11 1.73
N HIS A 238 -10.97 -14.81 2.00
CA HIS A 238 -11.59 -13.83 1.10
C HIS A 238 -10.81 -13.65 -0.21
N LEU A 239 -9.47 -13.57 -0.14
CA LEU A 239 -8.60 -13.34 -1.31
C LEU A 239 -8.67 -14.48 -2.33
N PHE A 240 -8.84 -15.71 -1.87
CA PHE A 240 -8.89 -16.92 -2.69
C PHE A 240 -10.31 -17.50 -2.85
N SER A 241 -11.34 -16.80 -2.36
CA SER A 241 -12.74 -17.17 -2.59
C SER A 241 -13.15 -17.08 -4.07
N ASP A 242 -14.38 -17.52 -4.35
CA ASP A 242 -15.03 -17.37 -5.66
C ASP A 242 -15.42 -15.92 -5.96
N HIS A 243 -15.57 -15.08 -4.92
CA HIS A 243 -15.89 -13.67 -5.05
C HIS A 243 -14.88 -12.79 -4.31
N PRO A 244 -13.61 -12.76 -4.74
CA PRO A 244 -12.58 -11.96 -4.09
C PRO A 244 -12.84 -10.45 -4.24
N PRO A 245 -12.37 -9.61 -3.31
CA PRO A 245 -12.44 -8.16 -3.48
C PRO A 245 -11.66 -7.71 -4.71
N GLN A 246 -12.24 -6.82 -5.51
CA GLN A 246 -11.65 -6.23 -6.71
C GLN A 246 -11.34 -4.76 -6.49
N VAL A 247 -10.35 -4.23 -7.19
CA VAL A 247 -10.02 -2.80 -7.13
C VAL A 247 -11.19 -1.93 -7.57
N THR A 248 -11.99 -2.41 -8.54
CA THR A 248 -13.21 -1.75 -9.04
C THR A 248 -14.32 -1.67 -8.00
N ASP A 249 -14.34 -2.53 -6.98
CA ASP A 249 -15.38 -2.51 -5.94
C ASP A 249 -15.34 -1.20 -5.12
N PHE A 250 -14.20 -0.49 -5.09
CA PHE A 250 -14.10 0.82 -4.46
C PHE A 250 -14.88 1.93 -5.19
N LEU A 251 -15.27 1.72 -6.45
CA LEU A 251 -16.11 2.64 -7.22
C LEU A 251 -17.60 2.44 -6.97
N ASP A 252 -17.98 1.33 -6.35
CA ASP A 252 -19.36 0.95 -6.15
C ASP A 252 -19.89 1.44 -4.79
N ASN A 253 -20.76 2.45 -4.83
CA ASN A 253 -21.35 3.04 -3.63
C ASN A 253 -22.14 2.04 -2.76
N ASN A 254 -22.58 0.91 -3.33
CA ASN A 254 -23.28 -0.15 -2.59
C ASN A 254 -22.31 -1.14 -1.92
N MET A 255 -21.05 -1.16 -2.33
CA MET A 255 -20.01 -2.04 -1.79
C MET A 255 -19.15 -1.33 -0.73
N ILE A 256 -19.23 0.00 -0.65
CA ILE A 256 -18.43 0.81 0.26
C ILE A 256 -19.24 1.42 1.41
N LEU A 257 -18.59 1.51 2.57
CA LEU A 257 -18.95 2.39 3.68
C LEU A 257 -18.03 3.62 3.62
N ARG A 258 -18.63 4.81 3.69
CA ARG A 258 -17.89 6.08 3.76
C ARG A 258 -18.07 6.71 5.14
N TYR A 259 -16.97 7.14 5.75
CA TYR A 259 -16.98 7.82 7.05
C TYR A 259 -15.74 8.70 7.21
N GLU A 260 -15.78 9.67 8.13
CA GLU A 260 -14.64 10.57 8.41
C GLU A 260 -14.01 10.29 9.75
N ARG A 261 -12.68 10.19 9.80
CA ARG A 261 -11.95 10.06 11.07
C ARG A 261 -10.88 11.13 11.22
N THR A 262 -10.37 11.28 12.42
CA THR A 262 -9.19 12.12 12.67
C THR A 262 -7.98 11.57 11.91
N ALA A 263 -7.22 12.47 11.28
CA ALA A 263 -5.95 12.13 10.63
C ALA A 263 -4.99 11.53 11.68
N LEU A 264 -4.27 10.46 11.30
CA LEU A 264 -3.30 9.83 12.19
C LEU A 264 -1.91 10.26 11.79
N HIS A 265 -1.07 10.58 12.77
CA HIS A 265 0.35 10.86 12.56
C HIS A 265 1.16 9.62 12.91
N LYS A 266 2.07 9.23 12.01
CA LYS A 266 3.00 8.16 12.31
C LYS A 266 4.10 8.67 13.23
N VAL A 267 4.30 7.97 14.34
CA VAL A 267 5.38 8.26 15.29
C VAL A 267 6.24 7.01 15.40
N ILE A 268 7.50 7.13 15.00
CA ILE A 268 8.51 6.09 15.22
C ILE A 268 9.32 6.51 16.45
N ARG A 269 9.34 5.64 17.47
CA ARG A 269 10.12 5.84 18.70
C ARG A 269 11.26 4.85 18.72
N ILE A 270 12.48 5.36 18.92
CA ILE A 270 13.69 4.56 19.10
C ILE A 270 14.16 4.83 20.52
N HIS A 271 14.21 3.77 21.32
CA HIS A 271 14.73 3.80 22.68
C HIS A 271 16.07 3.08 22.70
N ILE A 272 17.10 3.75 23.22
CA ILE A 272 18.45 3.20 23.35
C ILE A 272 18.78 3.19 24.85
N GLU A 273 19.08 2.00 25.36
CA GLU A 273 19.44 1.75 26.75
C GLU A 273 20.88 1.23 26.81
N GLU A 274 21.66 1.75 27.76
CA GLU A 274 22.96 1.20 28.12
C GLU A 274 22.80 0.29 29.34
N SER A 275 23.18 -0.99 29.20
CA SER A 275 23.19 -1.94 30.30
C SER A 275 24.57 -2.59 30.43
N LEU A 276 24.93 -2.96 31.65
CA LEU A 276 26.12 -3.75 31.96
C LEU A 276 25.68 -5.14 32.39
N GLU A 277 25.99 -6.14 31.56
CA GLU A 277 25.71 -7.53 31.87
C GLU A 277 26.98 -8.25 32.34
N PRO A 278 26.93 -9.13 33.35
CA PRO A 278 28.05 -9.98 33.71
C PRO A 278 28.46 -10.86 32.53
N PHE A 279 29.73 -10.80 32.13
CA PHE A 279 30.28 -11.66 31.09
C PHE A 279 30.97 -12.88 31.73
N ASP A 280 30.42 -14.08 31.53
CA ASP A 280 31.09 -15.32 31.92
C ASP A 280 31.99 -15.81 30.79
N ALA A 281 33.30 -15.64 30.96
CA ALA A 281 34.31 -16.05 29.99
C ALA A 281 34.40 -17.59 29.79
N THR A 282 33.64 -18.39 30.54
CA THR A 282 33.69 -19.85 30.47
C THR A 282 32.76 -20.49 29.42
N GLU A 283 31.79 -19.75 28.86
CA GLU A 283 30.84 -20.27 27.85
C GLU A 283 31.41 -20.37 26.41
N GLY A 284 32.68 -19.97 26.21
CA GLY A 284 33.32 -19.92 24.89
C GLY A 284 34.36 -21.01 24.59
N LYS A 285 34.41 -22.12 25.35
CA LYS A 285 35.32 -23.24 25.08
C LYS A 285 34.59 -24.53 24.74
#